data_AF-A0A811RJI8-F1
#
_entry.id   AF-A0A811RJI8-F1
#
_cell.length_a   1.000
_cell.length_b   1.000
_cell.length_c   1.000
_cell.angle_alpha   90.00
_cell.angle_beta   90.00
_cell.angle_gamma   90.00
#
_symmetry.space_group_name_H-M   'P 1'
#
loop_
_entity.id
_entity.type
_entity.pdbx_description
1 polymer ?
#
loop_
_entity_poly.entity_id
_entity_poly.type
_entity_poly.pdbx_seq_one_letter_code
_entity_poly.pdbx_strand_id
1 'polypeptide(L)'
;MQPTESKGLSSSIFISRCRAVWIHIGEMSCSSYKVKRISGFDPPPARVFAWRVLELKEQGVREDDAMAVADMEYRTQKKAKKKAYKELKEIARSEGKKPPPNPYPSAIKEIQAEEKKYVMDRLFNPKVIEIANKMKEERDKLRQDRAADGL
;
A
#
# COMPACT_ATOMS: atom_id res chain seq x y z
N MET A 1 -64.79 -49.35 13.28
CA MET A 1 -63.66 -49.47 14.24
C MET A 1 -62.87 -48.18 14.17
N GLN A 2 -62.47 -47.69 15.34
CA GLN A 2 -62.30 -46.28 15.68
C GLN A 2 -61.03 -45.59 15.11
N PRO A 3 -61.05 -44.24 15.05
CA PRO A 3 -59.96 -43.39 14.59
C PRO A 3 -59.00 -43.06 15.73
N THR A 4 -57.79 -42.60 15.43
CA THR A 4 -56.98 -41.85 16.39
C THR A 4 -56.50 -40.54 15.79
N GLU A 5 -57.15 -39.48 16.26
CA GLU A 5 -56.64 -38.12 16.31
C GLU A 5 -55.20 -38.09 16.85
N SER A 6 -54.35 -37.25 16.26
CA SER A 6 -53.33 -36.54 17.05
C SER A 6 -53.31 -35.07 16.66
N LYS A 7 -53.80 -34.29 17.61
CA LYS A 7 -53.91 -32.84 17.68
C LYS A 7 -52.52 -32.19 17.73
N GLY A 8 -52.47 -30.95 17.24
CA GLY A 8 -51.52 -29.93 17.69
C GLY A 8 -50.12 -30.07 17.09
N LEU A 9 -49.47 -29.03 16.59
CA LEU A 9 -49.44 -27.69 17.11
C LEU A 9 -49.21 -26.71 15.95
N SER A 10 -49.94 -25.62 16.03
CA SER A 10 -49.77 -24.40 15.26
C SER A 10 -48.29 -24.00 15.12
N SER A 11 -47.72 -24.15 13.91
CA SER A 11 -46.38 -23.65 13.55
C SER A 11 -46.24 -22.12 13.61
N SER A 12 -47.28 -21.39 14.06
CA SER A 12 -47.26 -19.92 14.15
C SER A 12 -46.54 -19.36 15.39
N ILE A 13 -46.07 -20.21 16.33
CA ILE A 13 -45.39 -19.74 17.55
C ILE A 13 -43.85 -19.86 17.47
N PHE A 14 -43.30 -20.60 16.50
CA PHE A 14 -41.84 -20.76 16.38
C PHE A 14 -41.14 -19.59 15.67
N ILE A 15 -41.89 -18.70 14.99
CA ILE A 15 -41.34 -17.56 14.25
C ILE A 15 -41.17 -16.29 15.11
N SER A 16 -41.68 -16.28 16.35
CA SER A 16 -41.69 -15.04 17.15
C SER A 16 -40.53 -14.90 18.15
N ARG A 17 -39.75 -15.96 18.43
CA ARG A 17 -38.74 -15.94 19.51
C ARG A 17 -37.28 -16.01 19.07
N CYS A 18 -37.01 -16.17 17.77
CA CYS A 18 -35.65 -16.06 17.22
C CYS A 18 -35.28 -14.64 16.77
N ARG A 19 -36.21 -13.68 16.85
CA ARG A 19 -35.99 -12.29 16.39
C ARG A 19 -35.49 -11.33 17.48
N ALA A 20 -35.21 -11.83 18.69
CA ALA A 20 -34.82 -11.02 19.85
C ALA A 20 -33.43 -11.34 20.43
N VAL A 21 -32.62 -12.20 19.78
CA VAL A 21 -31.22 -12.48 20.18
C VAL A 21 -30.27 -12.28 18.98
N TRP A 22 -30.57 -11.30 18.13
CA TRP A 22 -29.71 -10.87 17.02
C TRP A 22 -29.45 -9.36 17.09
N ILE A 23 -29.41 -8.83 18.31
CA ILE A 23 -28.97 -7.48 18.63
C ILE A 23 -28.15 -7.65 19.92
N HIS A 24 -26.85 -8.01 19.80
CA HIS A 24 -25.79 -7.55 20.72
C HIS A 24 -24.42 -8.22 20.63
N ILE A 25 -24.13 -9.14 19.71
CA ILE A 25 -22.75 -9.64 19.58
C ILE A 25 -22.40 -9.76 18.10
N GLY A 26 -21.64 -8.79 17.59
CA GLY A 26 -21.19 -8.83 16.21
C GLY A 26 -20.47 -7.59 15.67
N GLU A 27 -20.37 -6.48 16.41
CA GLU A 27 -19.34 -5.47 16.16
C GLU A 27 -17.99 -5.95 16.73
N MET A 28 -17.49 -7.09 16.22
CA MET A 28 -16.08 -7.42 16.35
C MET A 28 -15.44 -7.10 15.03
N SER A 29 -14.81 -5.94 15.02
CA SER A 29 -13.82 -5.47 14.05
C SER A 29 -13.31 -6.59 13.14
N CYS A 30 -13.56 -6.44 11.83
CA CYS A 30 -12.75 -7.09 10.82
C CYS A 30 -11.37 -6.42 10.86
N SER A 31 -10.63 -6.70 11.94
CA SER A 31 -9.23 -6.37 12.07
C SER A 31 -8.54 -7.18 11.01
N SER A 32 -8.10 -6.45 9.98
CA SER A 32 -7.24 -6.86 8.87
C SER A 32 -6.18 -7.89 9.30
N TYR A 33 -6.54 -9.17 9.36
CA TYR A 33 -5.57 -10.23 9.48
C TYR A 33 -5.00 -10.44 8.09
N LYS A 34 -3.92 -9.71 7.82
CA LYS A 34 -3.07 -9.89 6.65
C LYS A 34 -2.52 -11.31 6.72
N VAL A 35 -3.16 -12.24 6.01
CA VAL A 35 -2.59 -13.56 5.70
C VAL A 35 -1.30 -13.28 4.93
N LYS A 36 -0.19 -13.22 5.66
CA LYS A 36 1.15 -13.21 5.09
C LYS A 36 1.37 -14.63 4.56
N ARG A 37 0.89 -14.91 3.34
CA ARG A 37 1.46 -16.01 2.55
C ARG A 37 2.94 -15.67 2.40
N ILE A 38 3.79 -16.38 3.13
CA ILE A 38 5.24 -16.37 2.90
C ILE A 38 5.45 -17.13 1.58
N SER A 39 5.11 -16.51 0.45
CA SER A 39 5.61 -16.95 -0.86
C SER A 39 7.03 -16.40 -0.96
N GLY A 40 8.00 -17.24 -0.63
CA GLY A 40 9.35 -16.86 -0.23
C GLY A 40 10.28 -16.29 -1.31
N PHE A 41 9.80 -15.88 -2.48
CA PHE A 41 10.68 -15.24 -3.45
C PHE A 41 9.89 -14.43 -4.48
N ASP A 42 9.94 -13.09 -4.40
CA ASP A 42 9.64 -12.25 -5.57
C ASP A 42 10.97 -12.10 -6.33
N PRO A 43 11.21 -12.88 -7.40
CA PRO A 43 12.50 -12.91 -8.06
C PRO A 43 12.89 -11.52 -8.55
N PRO A 44 14.16 -11.13 -8.41
CA PRO A 44 14.61 -9.84 -8.94
C PRO A 44 14.26 -9.78 -10.43
N PRO A 45 13.86 -8.62 -10.98
CA PRO A 45 13.41 -8.52 -12.37
C PRO A 45 14.38 -9.13 -13.38
N ALA A 46 15.68 -9.04 -13.12
CA ALA A 46 16.71 -9.67 -13.95
C ALA A 46 16.60 -11.20 -14.02
N ARG A 47 16.18 -11.87 -12.93
CA ARG A 47 15.99 -13.33 -12.89
C ARG A 47 14.78 -13.76 -13.73
N VAL A 48 13.66 -13.05 -13.61
CA VAL A 48 12.46 -13.31 -14.42
C VAL A 48 12.78 -13.14 -15.91
N PHE A 49 13.54 -12.08 -16.23
CA PHE A 49 14.00 -11.83 -17.59
C PHE A 49 14.90 -12.96 -18.12
N ALA A 50 15.90 -13.38 -17.36
CA ALA A 50 16.80 -14.44 -17.75
C ALA A 50 16.07 -15.78 -17.96
N TRP A 51 15.13 -16.13 -17.07
CA TRP A 51 14.28 -17.31 -17.25
C TRP A 51 13.46 -17.23 -18.52
N ARG A 52 12.90 -16.06 -18.83
CA ARG A 52 12.12 -15.89 -20.05
C ARG A 52 12.95 -16.06 -21.31
N VAL A 53 14.18 -15.58 -21.32
CA VAL A 53 15.12 -15.79 -22.43
C VAL A 53 15.49 -17.26 -22.58
N LEU A 54 15.70 -17.99 -21.47
CA LEU A 54 15.98 -19.43 -21.51
C LEU A 54 14.80 -20.24 -22.07
N GLU A 55 13.57 -19.93 -21.67
CA GLU A 55 12.36 -20.55 -22.24
C GLU A 55 12.26 -20.34 -23.76
N LEU A 56 12.60 -19.15 -24.25
CA LEU A 56 12.61 -18.85 -25.69
C LEU A 56 13.75 -19.55 -26.43
N LYS A 57 14.92 -19.70 -25.79
CA LYS A 57 16.04 -20.47 -26.34
C LYS A 57 15.71 -21.96 -26.42
N GLU A 58 14.96 -22.50 -25.46
CA GLU A 58 14.47 -23.89 -25.49
C GLU A 58 13.50 -24.13 -26.66
N GLN A 59 12.76 -23.10 -27.07
CA GLN A 59 11.91 -23.11 -28.26
C GLN A 59 12.69 -22.96 -29.58
N GLY A 60 14.02 -22.84 -29.51
CA GLY A 60 14.90 -22.71 -30.68
C GLY A 60 15.04 -21.29 -31.23
N VAL A 61 14.60 -20.27 -30.49
CA VAL A 61 14.77 -18.86 -30.88
C VAL A 61 16.23 -18.44 -30.71
N ARG A 62 16.76 -17.70 -31.69
CA ARG A 62 18.11 -17.11 -31.60
C ARG A 62 18.19 -16.15 -30.42
N GLU A 63 19.34 -16.11 -29.76
CA GLU A 63 19.51 -15.41 -28.48
C GLU A 63 19.15 -13.92 -28.53
N ASP A 64 19.57 -13.19 -29.58
CA ASP A 64 19.25 -11.77 -29.74
C ASP A 64 17.74 -11.52 -29.86
N ASP A 65 17.06 -12.37 -30.63
CA ASP A 65 15.62 -12.29 -30.87
C ASP A 65 14.85 -12.67 -29.58
N ALA A 66 15.33 -13.68 -28.85
CA ALA A 66 14.78 -14.07 -27.55
C ALA A 66 14.91 -12.93 -26.52
N MET A 67 16.05 -12.24 -26.49
CA MET A 67 16.28 -11.11 -25.60
C MET A 67 15.36 -9.93 -25.93
N ALA A 68 15.18 -9.63 -27.22
CA ALA A 68 14.27 -8.58 -27.69
C ALA A 68 12.80 -8.87 -27.34
N VAL A 69 12.34 -10.11 -27.54
CA VAL A 69 10.98 -10.54 -27.18
C VAL A 69 10.76 -10.43 -25.67
N ALA A 70 11.71 -10.91 -24.86
CA ALA A 70 11.62 -10.83 -23.41
C ALA A 70 11.56 -9.37 -22.90
N ASP A 71 12.30 -8.44 -23.51
CA ASP A 71 12.25 -7.01 -23.13
C ASP A 71 10.91 -6.38 -23.52
N MET A 72 10.38 -6.72 -24.70
CA MET A 72 9.06 -6.27 -25.14
C MET A 72 7.94 -6.78 -24.22
N GLU A 73 7.97 -8.06 -23.84
CA GLU A 73 7.04 -8.63 -22.86
C GLU A 73 7.14 -7.95 -21.49
N TYR A 74 8.36 -7.70 -21.01
CA TYR A 74 8.56 -7.01 -19.73
C TYR A 74 8.00 -5.58 -19.76
N ARG A 75 8.28 -4.83 -20.83
CA ARG A 75 7.78 -3.46 -21.00
C ARG A 75 6.26 -3.41 -21.09
N THR A 76 5.64 -4.34 -21.82
CA THR A 76 4.18 -4.40 -21.96
C THR A 76 3.51 -4.74 -20.63
N GLN A 77 4.01 -5.74 -19.89
CA GLN A 77 3.54 -6.06 -18.54
C GLN A 77 3.67 -4.88 -17.58
N LYS A 78 4.80 -4.16 -17.61
CA LYS A 78 5.03 -2.96 -16.79
C LYS A 78 4.04 -1.84 -17.14
N LYS A 79 3.74 -1.64 -18.43
CA LYS A 79 2.74 -0.65 -18.88
C LYS A 79 1.33 -1.05 -18.42
N ALA A 80 0.95 -2.32 -18.56
CA ALA A 80 -0.34 -2.84 -18.14
C ALA A 80 -0.56 -2.68 -16.63
N LYS A 81 0.42 -3.08 -15.81
CA LYS A 81 0.36 -2.93 -14.34
C LYS A 81 0.26 -1.46 -13.93
N LYS A 82 0.97 -0.54 -14.61
CA LYS A 82 0.84 0.90 -14.39
C LYS A 82 -0.56 1.43 -14.74
N LYS A 83 -1.16 0.95 -15.83
CA LYS A 83 -2.52 1.34 -16.25
C LYS A 83 -3.55 0.87 -15.23
N ALA A 84 -3.52 -0.41 -14.85
CA ALA A 84 -4.40 -0.97 -13.82
C ALA A 84 -4.28 -0.21 -12.48
N TYR A 85 -3.06 0.17 -12.06
CA TYR A 85 -2.88 0.98 -10.86
C TYR A 85 -3.49 2.38 -10.96
N LYS A 86 -3.41 3.03 -12.14
CA LYS A 86 -4.05 4.34 -12.35
C LYS A 86 -5.56 4.25 -12.21
N GLU A 87 -6.17 3.24 -12.82
CA GLU A 87 -7.61 2.98 -12.74
C GLU A 87 -8.04 2.73 -11.28
N LEU A 88 -7.32 1.86 -10.56
CA LEU A 88 -7.56 1.61 -9.13
C LEU A 88 -7.44 2.87 -8.28
N LYS A 89 -6.46 3.73 -8.60
CA LYS A 89 -6.24 5.00 -7.90
C LYS A 89 -7.39 5.98 -8.16
N GLU A 90 -7.93 6.02 -9.37
CA GLU A 90 -9.08 6.85 -9.74
C GLU A 90 -10.33 6.39 -9.02
N ILE A 91 -10.61 5.08 -9.00
CA ILE A 91 -11.73 4.50 -8.25
C ILE A 91 -11.61 4.83 -6.76
N ALA A 92 -10.44 4.61 -6.15
CA ALA A 92 -10.24 4.91 -4.72
C ALA A 92 -10.47 6.39 -4.39
N ARG A 93 -10.06 7.31 -5.28
CA ARG A 93 -10.32 8.75 -5.13
C ARG A 93 -11.81 9.07 -5.20
N SER A 94 -12.52 8.49 -6.17
CA SER A 94 -13.98 8.67 -6.30
C SER A 94 -14.74 8.12 -5.11
N GLU A 95 -14.26 7.03 -4.49
CA GLU A 95 -14.82 6.45 -3.27
C GLU A 95 -14.42 7.18 -1.98
N GLY A 96 -13.54 8.19 -2.05
CA GLY A 96 -12.98 8.86 -0.87
C GLY A 96 -12.03 8.00 -0.02
N LYS A 97 -11.61 6.84 -0.52
CA LYS A 97 -10.70 5.93 0.17
C LYS A 97 -9.24 6.22 -0.20
N LYS A 98 -8.32 5.84 0.69
CA LYS A 98 -6.89 5.95 0.41
C LYS A 98 -6.50 4.93 -0.68
N PRO A 99 -5.84 5.36 -1.78
CA PRO A 99 -5.46 4.44 -2.84
C PRO A 99 -4.42 3.42 -2.34
N PRO A 100 -4.42 2.21 -2.92
CA PRO A 100 -3.45 1.17 -2.57
C PRO A 100 -2.01 1.63 -2.86
N PRO A 101 -0.99 1.03 -2.20
CA PRO A 101 0.41 1.29 -2.49
C PRO A 101 0.76 1.00 -3.97
N ASN A 102 1.64 1.82 -4.54
CA ASN A 102 2.07 1.66 -5.93
C ASN A 102 2.84 0.33 -6.11
N PRO A 103 2.45 -0.52 -7.07
CA PRO A 103 3.13 -1.80 -7.32
C PRO A 103 4.57 -1.69 -7.81
N TYR A 104 4.95 -0.57 -8.46
CA TYR A 104 6.34 -0.28 -8.83
C TYR A 104 6.68 1.17 -8.49
N PRO A 105 7.10 1.45 -7.24
CA PRO A 105 7.66 2.75 -6.93
C PRO A 105 8.94 2.97 -7.75
N SER A 106 9.18 4.21 -8.16
CA SER A 106 10.49 4.58 -8.68
C SER A 106 11.49 4.57 -7.54
N ALA A 107 12.74 4.18 -7.78
CA ALA A 107 13.81 4.20 -6.76
C ALA A 107 13.87 5.54 -6.01
N ILE A 108 13.72 6.67 -6.73
CA ILE A 108 13.66 8.01 -6.14
C ILE A 108 12.54 8.14 -5.09
N LYS A 109 11.36 7.56 -5.33
CA LYS A 109 10.22 7.63 -4.41
C LYS A 109 10.39 6.72 -3.19
N GLU A 110 11.15 5.64 -3.33
CA GLU A 110 11.51 4.78 -2.20
C GLU A 110 12.47 5.53 -1.28
N ILE A 111 13.53 6.10 -1.84
CA ILE A 111 14.50 6.95 -1.12
C ILE A 111 13.78 8.13 -0.45
N GLN A 112 12.92 8.85 -1.19
CA GLN A 112 12.16 9.96 -0.63
C GLN A 112 11.23 9.53 0.50
N ALA A 113 10.62 8.35 0.43
CA ALA A 113 9.75 7.85 1.50
C ALA A 113 10.55 7.54 2.77
N GLU A 114 11.75 7.00 2.61
CA GLU A 114 12.70 6.74 3.71
C GLU A 114 13.22 8.04 4.32
N GLU A 115 13.67 8.98 3.49
CA GLU A 115 14.21 10.28 3.92
C GLU A 115 13.15 11.20 4.52
N LYS A 116 11.89 11.09 4.09
CA LYS A 116 10.79 11.93 4.57
C LYS A 116 10.69 11.93 6.10
N LYS A 117 10.99 10.81 6.77
CA LYS A 117 11.02 10.75 8.23
C LYS A 117 11.97 11.78 8.83
N TYR A 118 13.20 11.85 8.31
CA TYR A 118 14.24 12.75 8.80
C TYR A 118 14.02 14.20 8.35
N VAL A 119 13.41 14.42 7.18
CA VAL A 119 12.99 15.75 6.74
C VAL A 119 11.91 16.29 7.68
N MET A 120 10.90 15.49 8.01
CA MET A 120 9.82 15.92 8.91
C MET A 120 10.34 16.20 10.32
N ASP A 121 11.27 15.39 10.83
CA ASP A 121 11.87 15.64 12.14
C ASP A 121 12.63 16.97 12.16
N ARG A 122 13.40 17.32 11.11
CA ARG A 122 14.09 18.62 11.05
C ARG A 122 13.15 19.82 11.01
N LEU A 123 12.01 19.70 10.32
CA LEU A 123 11.08 20.83 10.15
C LEU A 123 10.08 21.00 11.30
N PHE A 124 9.69 19.90 11.97
CA PHE A 124 8.59 19.92 12.93
C PHE A 124 9.01 19.59 14.37
N ASN A 125 10.25 19.17 14.61
CA ASN A 125 10.72 18.94 15.97
C ASN A 125 10.99 20.28 16.66
N PRO A 126 10.29 20.59 17.77
CA PRO A 126 10.42 21.88 18.45
C PRO A 126 11.86 22.15 18.90
N LYS A 127 12.61 21.11 19.30
CA LYS A 127 14.01 21.25 19.74
C LYS A 127 14.91 21.71 18.60
N VAL A 128 14.70 21.19 17.38
CA VAL A 128 15.50 21.55 16.20
C VAL A 128 15.18 22.99 15.77
N ILE A 129 13.91 23.37 15.83
CA ILE A 129 13.46 24.74 15.53
C ILE A 129 14.06 25.73 16.54
N GLU A 130 14.03 25.41 17.83
CA GLU A 130 14.62 26.25 18.88
C GLU A 130 16.13 26.46 18.67
N ILE A 131 16.86 25.39 18.33
CA ILE A 131 18.30 25.48 18.03
C ILE A 131 18.53 26.36 16.80
N ALA A 132 17.77 26.16 15.72
CA ALA A 132 17.89 26.96 14.50
C ALA A 132 17.59 28.45 14.73
N ASN A 133 16.58 28.77 15.57
CA ASN A 133 16.25 30.15 15.93
C ASN A 133 17.37 30.79 16.77
N LYS A 134 17.90 30.08 17.76
CA LYS A 134 19.05 30.56 18.56
C LYS A 134 20.28 30.86 17.69
N MET A 135 20.62 29.95 16.77
CA MET A 135 21.71 30.18 15.81
C MET A 135 21.47 31.40 14.91
N LYS A 136 20.21 31.65 14.53
CA LYS A 136 19.84 32.82 13.73
C LYS A 136 20.02 34.11 14.53
N GLU A 137 19.56 34.13 15.78
CA GLU A 137 19.72 35.26 16.70
C GLU A 137 21.20 35.58 16.97
N GLU A 138 22.04 34.56 17.24
CA GLU A 138 23.48 34.75 17.44
C GLU A 138 24.16 35.31 16.19
N ARG A 139 23.77 34.84 15.00
CA ARG A 139 24.30 35.35 13.73
C ARG A 139 23.89 36.79 13.45
N ASP A 140 22.66 37.16 13.82
CA ASP A 140 22.15 38.52 13.63
C ASP A 140 22.80 39.49 14.63
N LYS A 141 23.04 39.07 15.88
CA LYS A 141 23.83 39.83 16.87
C LYS A 141 25.26 40.06 16.40
N LEU A 142 25.95 39.00 15.96
CA LEU A 142 27.31 39.12 15.42
C LEU A 142 27.38 40.07 14.22
N ARG A 143 26.34 40.11 13.37
CA ARG A 143 26.26 41.05 12.25
C ARG A 143 26.06 42.49 12.73
N GLN A 144 25.25 42.70 13.78
CA GLN A 144 25.05 44.02 14.38
C GLN A 144 26.32 44.54 15.05
N ASP A 145 27.02 43.70 15.82
CA ASP A 145 28.29 44.05 16.46
C ASP A 145 29.34 44.45 15.42
N ARG A 146 29.46 43.66 14.34
CA ARG A 146 30.39 43.96 13.23
C ARG A 146 30.02 45.21 12.43
N ALA A 147 28.75 45.61 12.44
CA ALA A 147 28.29 46.85 11.84
C ALA A 147 28.49 48.06 12.79
N ALA A 148 28.52 47.83 14.11
CA ALA A 148 28.78 48.85 15.12
C ALA A 148 30.29 49.16 15.28
N ASP A 149 31.16 48.16 15.13
CA ASP A 149 32.63 48.28 15.22
C ASP A 149 33.29 48.85 13.94
N GLY A 150 32.50 49.21 12.92
CA GLY A 150 32.97 49.71 11.62
C GLY A 150 32.94 51.23 11.45
N LEU A 151 32.85 52.01 12.53
CA LEU A 151 32.88 53.48 12.56
C LEU A 151 34.24 54.01 13.01
#